data_AF-A0A094PCF1-F1
#
_entry.id   AF-A0A094PCF1-F1
#
_cell.length_a   1.000
_cell.length_b   1.000
_cell.length_c   1.000
_cell.angle_alpha   90.00
_cell.angle_beta   90.00
_cell.angle_gamma   90.00
#
_symmetry.space_group_name_H-M   'P 1'
#
loop_
_entity.id
_entity.type
_entity.pdbx_description
1 polymer ?
#
loop_
_entity_poly.entity_id
_entity_poly.type
_entity_poly.pdbx_seq_one_letter_code
_entity_poly.pdbx_strand_id
1 'polypeptide(L)'
;MAKTTVPGFRCVECGWTSVKFAGQCGECQAFGTVTSVGEQTGITTRITATPVAGERQAVPITQASGNELTHRPTGIGEFDRVLGGGIVAGAAILLSG
;
A
#
# COMPACT_ATOMS: atom_id res chain seq x y z
N MET A 1 -30.62 15.78 -14.47
CA MET A 1 -30.08 14.49 -14.95
C MET A 1 -29.40 13.81 -13.77
N ALA A 2 -29.90 12.68 -13.28
CA ALA A 2 -29.26 11.94 -12.19
C ALA A 2 -28.01 11.22 -12.74
N LYS A 3 -26.87 11.39 -12.08
CA LYS A 3 -25.61 10.74 -12.48
C LYS A 3 -25.71 9.25 -12.11
N THR A 4 -25.75 8.37 -13.10
CA THR A 4 -25.68 6.92 -12.88
C THR A 4 -24.34 6.57 -12.24
N THR A 5 -24.37 6.08 -11.00
CA THR A 5 -23.17 5.61 -10.30
C THR A 5 -22.75 4.27 -10.88
N VAL A 6 -21.62 4.24 -11.58
CA VAL A 6 -21.01 2.99 -12.05
C VAL A 6 -20.45 2.24 -10.84
N PRO A 7 -20.81 0.96 -10.61
CA PRO A 7 -20.26 0.20 -9.49
C PRO A 7 -18.75 -0.02 -9.68
N GLY A 8 -17.96 0.48 -8.74
CA GLY A 8 -16.49 0.45 -8.79
C GLY A 8 -15.87 -0.83 -8.26
N PHE A 9 -16.66 -1.79 -7.77
CA PHE A 9 -16.17 -3.05 -7.22
C PHE A 9 -16.95 -4.25 -7.77
N ARG A 10 -16.25 -5.36 -8.03
CA ARG A 10 -16.80 -6.61 -8.54
C ARG A 10 -16.17 -7.81 -7.83
N CYS A 11 -16.98 -8.81 -7.52
CA CYS A 11 -16.51 -10.12 -7.10
C CYS A 11 -15.96 -10.92 -8.29
N VAL A 12 -14.73 -11.40 -8.19
CA VAL A 12 -14.07 -12.20 -9.24
C VAL A 12 -14.65 -13.61 -9.38
N GLU A 13 -15.35 -14.10 -8.35
CA GLU A 13 -15.91 -15.46 -8.36
C GLU A 13 -17.34 -15.51 -8.91
N CYS A 14 -18.23 -14.63 -8.44
CA CYS A 14 -19.65 -14.66 -8.80
C CYS A 14 -20.12 -13.46 -9.62
N GLY A 15 -19.30 -12.41 -9.74
CA GLY A 15 -19.66 -11.21 -10.50
C GLY A 15 -20.50 -10.19 -9.76
N TRP A 16 -20.86 -10.41 -8.49
CA TRP A 16 -21.54 -9.42 -7.64
C TRP A 16 -20.85 -8.05 -7.70
N THR A 17 -21.62 -6.96 -7.80
CA THR A 17 -21.08 -5.60 -7.92
C THR A 17 -21.52 -4.69 -6.80
N SER A 18 -20.68 -3.73 -6.44
CA SER A 18 -20.96 -2.75 -5.38
C SER A 18 -20.32 -1.39 -5.69
N VAL A 19 -20.94 -0.32 -5.20
CA VAL A 19 -20.42 1.05 -5.28
C VAL A 19 -19.36 1.34 -4.21
N LYS A 20 -19.26 0.51 -3.18
CA LYS A 20 -18.26 0.59 -2.11
C LYS A 20 -17.54 -0.74 -1.94
N PHE A 21 -16.29 -0.69 -1.48
CA PHE A 21 -15.55 -1.89 -1.15
C PHE A 21 -16.25 -2.67 -0.02
N ALA A 22 -16.21 -4.00 -0.12
CA ALA A 22 -16.65 -4.92 0.91
C ALA A 22 -15.63 -6.04 1.04
N GLY A 23 -15.19 -6.36 2.26
CA GLY A 23 -14.24 -7.45 2.50
C GLY A 23 -14.81 -8.85 2.21
N GLN A 24 -16.14 -8.96 2.24
CA GLN A 24 -16.90 -10.16 1.94
C GLN A 24 -17.89 -9.90 0.80
N CYS A 25 -18.01 -10.84 -0.14
CA CYS A 25 -18.98 -10.78 -1.22
C CYS A 25 -20.41 -10.95 -0.68
N GLY A 26 -21.33 -10.06 -1.06
CA GLY A 26 -22.74 -10.11 -0.62
C GLY A 26 -23.54 -11.29 -1.21
N GLU A 27 -23.05 -11.94 -2.25
CA GLU A 27 -23.74 -13.03 -2.95
C GLU A 27 -23.11 -14.39 -2.67
N CYS A 28 -21.86 -14.62 -3.06
CA CYS A 28 -21.16 -15.88 -2.82
C CYS A 28 -20.56 -16.02 -1.40
N GLN A 29 -20.62 -14.98 -0.58
CA GLN A 29 -20.10 -14.96 0.80
C GLN A 29 -18.58 -15.19 0.94
N ALA A 30 -17.84 -15.27 -0.17
CA ALA A 30 -16.39 -15.42 -0.16
C ALA A 30 -15.68 -14.14 0.29
N PHE A 31 -14.52 -14.30 0.93
CA PHE A 31 -13.66 -13.22 1.41
C PHE A 31 -12.51 -12.97 0.45
N GLY A 32 -12.08 -11.71 0.31
CA GLY A 32 -10.92 -11.34 -0.51
C GLY A 32 -11.13 -11.44 -2.03
N THR A 33 -12.36 -11.69 -2.47
CA THR A 33 -12.72 -11.86 -3.89
C THR A 33 -13.29 -10.60 -4.53
N VAL A 34 -13.58 -9.57 -3.72
CA VAL A 34 -14.08 -8.27 -4.19
C VAL A 34 -12.90 -7.41 -4.62
N THR A 35 -12.81 -7.10 -5.92
CA THR A 35 -11.74 -6.30 -6.51
C THR A 35 -12.29 -5.01 -7.11
N SER A 36 -11.46 -3.99 -7.24
CA SER A 36 -11.85 -2.75 -7.93
C SER A 36 -11.95 -3.01 -9.44
N VAL A 37 -13.07 -2.62 -10.02
CA VAL A 37 -13.23 -2.54 -11.47
C VAL A 37 -12.69 -1.17 -11.84
N GLY A 38 -11.44 -1.12 -12.33
CA GLY A 38 -10.81 0.14 -12.67
C GLY A 38 -11.73 0.99 -13.54
N GLU A 39 -12.01 2.22 -13.12
CA GLU A 39 -12.77 3.15 -13.93
C GLU A 39 -11.96 3.41 -15.21
N GLN A 40 -12.44 2.92 -16.35
CA GLN A 40 -11.86 3.28 -17.63
C GLN A 40 -12.21 4.74 -17.90
N THR A 41 -11.40 5.65 -17.38
CA THR A 41 -11.60 7.11 -17.52
C THR A 41 -11.38 7.59 -18.96
N GLY A 42 -11.15 6.69 -19.94
CA GLY A 42 -10.83 7.03 -21.32
C GLY A 42 -9.47 7.72 -21.48
N ILE A 43 -8.80 8.07 -20.39
CA ILE A 43 -7.47 8.66 -20.34
C ILE A 43 -6.46 7.51 -20.37
N THR A 44 -6.36 6.82 -21.50
CA THR A 44 -5.14 6.07 -21.83
C THR A 44 -4.07 7.06 -22.26
N THR A 45 -3.57 7.86 -21.32
CA THR A 45 -2.27 8.50 -21.52
C THR A 45 -1.28 7.34 -21.67
N ARG A 46 -0.61 7.25 -22.82
CA ARG A 46 0.55 6.36 -22.94
C ARG A 46 1.60 6.88 -21.97
N ILE A 47 1.66 6.27 -20.78
CA ILE A 47 2.70 6.56 -19.80
C ILE A 47 3.92 5.78 -20.26
N THR A 48 4.92 6.50 -20.76
CA THR A 48 6.24 5.90 -20.98
C THR A 48 6.88 5.69 -19.61
N ALA A 49 7.10 4.45 -19.23
CA ALA A 49 7.80 4.13 -17.99
C ALA A 49 9.21 4.70 -18.04
N THR A 50 9.55 5.56 -17.07
CA THR A 50 10.93 6.01 -16.88
C THR A 50 11.74 4.83 -16.32
N PRO A 51 12.90 4.48 -16.89
CA PRO A 51 13.72 3.41 -16.36
C PRO A 51 14.16 3.77 -14.93
N VAL A 52 13.82 2.91 -13.97
CA VAL A 52 14.32 3.00 -12.60
C VAL A 52 15.73 2.42 -12.58
N ALA A 53 16.74 3.27 -12.39
CA ALA A 53 18.14 2.86 -12.41
C ALA A 53 18.64 2.36 -11.04
N GLY A 54 19.53 1.37 -11.08
CA GLY A 54 20.38 0.96 -9.95
C GLY A 54 19.62 0.35 -8.77
N GLU A 55 20.00 0.76 -7.56
CA GLU A 55 19.52 0.23 -6.26
C GLU A 55 18.01 0.39 -6.02
N ARG A 56 17.30 1.16 -6.86
CA ARG A 56 15.86 1.40 -6.75
C ARG A 56 15.02 0.37 -7.50
N GLN A 57 15.65 -0.55 -8.21
CA GLN A 57 14.94 -1.59 -8.95
C GLN A 57 14.27 -2.56 -7.98
N ALA A 58 13.02 -2.94 -8.28
CA ALA A 58 12.31 -3.93 -7.49
C ALA A 58 13.03 -5.28 -7.56
N VAL A 59 13.29 -5.88 -6.38
CA VAL A 59 13.89 -7.21 -6.24
C VAL A 59 12.94 -8.13 -5.48
N PRO A 60 12.99 -9.45 -5.72
CA PRO A 60 12.30 -10.41 -4.88
C PRO A 60 12.65 -10.23 -3.40
N ILE A 61 11.68 -10.43 -2.50
CA ILE A 61 11.91 -10.26 -1.06
C ILE A 61 13.02 -11.18 -0.53
N THR A 62 13.21 -12.35 -1.16
CA THR A 62 14.28 -13.30 -0.83
C THR A 62 15.67 -12.83 -1.21
N GLN A 63 15.77 -11.76 -2.01
CA GLN A 63 17.03 -11.13 -2.44
C GLN A 63 17.22 -9.75 -1.82
N ALA A 64 16.23 -9.24 -1.08
CA ALA A 64 16.36 -7.98 -0.36
C ALA A 64 17.30 -8.16 0.84
N SER A 65 18.44 -7.49 0.82
CA SER A 65 19.34 -7.40 1.97
C SER A 65 19.01 -6.16 2.80
N GLY A 66 18.85 -6.31 4.11
CA GLY A 66 18.85 -5.18 5.04
C GLY A 66 20.27 -4.75 5.38
N ASN A 67 20.53 -3.44 5.43
CA ASN A 67 21.75 -2.94 6.06
C ASN A 67 21.53 -2.91 7.58
N GLU A 68 22.47 -3.48 8.34
CA GLU A 68 22.47 -3.34 9.78
C GLU A 68 22.88 -1.89 10.12
N LEU A 69 21.93 -1.11 10.62
CA LEU A 69 22.16 0.30 10.97
C LEU A 69 22.37 0.43 12.47
N THR A 70 23.39 1.17 12.88
CA THR A 70 23.67 1.41 14.30
C THR A 70 22.73 2.46 14.87
N HIS A 71 22.09 2.13 16.00
CA HIS A 71 21.30 3.08 16.78
C HIS A 71 22.18 3.95 17.67
N ARG A 72 21.81 5.22 17.84
CA ARG A 72 22.36 6.12 18.85
C ARG A 72 21.33 6.29 19.98
N PRO A 73 21.61 5.84 21.20
CA PRO A 73 20.67 5.98 22.31
C PRO A 73 20.43 7.46 22.63
N THR A 74 19.19 7.80 22.94
CA THR A 74 18.79 9.14 23.36
C THR A 74 19.02 9.36 24.86
N GLY A 75 19.13 8.27 25.63
CA GLY A 75 19.25 8.30 27.08
C GLY A 75 17.92 8.32 27.82
N ILE A 76 16.80 8.37 27.09
CA ILE A 76 15.45 8.26 27.64
C ILE A 76 14.96 6.84 27.37
N GLY A 77 14.97 5.98 28.39
CA GLY A 77 14.74 4.54 28.21
C GLY A 77 13.44 4.19 27.47
N GLU A 78 12.32 4.80 27.83
CA GLU A 78 11.04 4.53 27.16
C GLU A 78 11.01 5.03 25.71
N PHE A 79 11.71 6.13 25.42
CA PHE A 79 11.80 6.66 24.06
C PHE A 79 12.71 5.78 23.19
N ASP A 80 13.85 5.35 23.73
CA ASP A 80 14.74 4.39 23.08
C ASP A 80 14.02 3.06 22.83
N ARG A 81 13.15 2.61 23.75
CA ARG A 81 12.32 1.41 23.54
C ARG A 81 11.36 1.57 22.36
N VAL A 82 10.67 2.71 22.27
CA VAL A 82 9.74 2.98 21.16
C VAL A 82 10.48 3.08 19.81
N LEU A 83 11.68 3.65 19.81
CA LEU A 83 12.52 3.77 18.62
C LEU A 83 13.31 2.49 18.26
N GLY A 84 13.18 1.41 19.04
CA GLY A 84 13.89 0.15 18.79
C GLY A 84 15.39 0.19 19.11
N GLY A 85 15.82 1.05 20.04
CA GLY A 85 17.21 1.16 20.51
C GLY A 85 17.82 2.56 20.39
N GLY A 86 17.08 3.52 19.82
CA GLY A 86 17.50 4.91 19.65
C GLY A 86 17.41 5.40 18.21
N ILE A 87 18.07 6.52 17.92
CA ILE A 87 17.95 7.23 16.64
C ILE A 87 18.94 6.65 15.62
N VAL A 88 18.49 6.46 14.37
CA VAL A 88 19.30 6.02 13.23
C VAL A 88 19.65 7.22 12.33
N ALA A 89 20.86 7.25 11.79
CA ALA A 89 21.28 8.32 10.87
C ALA A 89 20.41 8.37 9.61
N GLY A 90 19.96 9.56 9.22
CA GLY A 90 19.08 9.77 8.06
C GLY A 90 17.60 9.49 8.32
N ALA A 91 17.22 9.08 9.54
CA ALA A 91 15.82 8.96 9.92
C ALA A 91 15.18 10.34 10.12
N ALA A 92 13.94 10.49 9.63
CA ALA A 92 13.05 11.58 10.00
C ALA A 92 11.98 11.03 10.96
N ILE A 93 11.89 11.58 12.17
CA ILE A 93 10.96 11.12 13.20
C ILE A 93 9.87 12.17 13.35
N LEU A 94 8.63 11.79 13.05
CA LEU A 94 7.46 12.64 13.29
C LEU A 94 7.05 12.52 14.77
N LEU A 95 7.00 13.65 15.46
CA LEU A 95 6.51 13.76 16.83
C LEU A 95 5.25 14.62 16.82
N SER A 96 4.14 14.06 17.28
CA SER A 96 2.86 14.74 17.40
C SER A 96 2.35 14.60 18.84
N GLY A 97 1.68 15.65 19.32
CA GLY A 97 1.01 15.69 20.62
C GLY A 97 -0.44 16.13 20.46
#